data_AF-A0A416Z9T0-F1
#
_entry.id   AF-A0A416Z9T0-F1
#
_cell.length_a   1.000
_cell.length_b   1.000
_cell.length_c   1.000
_cell.angle_alpha   90.00
_cell.angle_beta   90.00
_cell.angle_gamma   90.00
#
_symmetry.space_group_name_H-M   'P 1'
#
loop_
_entity.id
_entity.type
_entity.pdbx_description
1 polymer ?
#
loop_
_entity_poly.entity_id
_entity_poly.type
_entity_poly.pdbx_seq_one_letter_code
_entity_poly.pdbx_strand_id
1 'polypeptide(L)'
;MEKCIVHFLPAMAGDCILIELEHPDCILIDCGYKTTYNTELRPLLLRLSAEGYRISLMIISHIDRDHIEGAVHFLRENGDAEIPAIIPVDEIWINGFFNTLFPRLEFKHREIDELSLEERKMLSDKLKSLKMSFPDEGYISATQCKALERLCVQNGYRVNCSCPDRIVKRSAMRYSEVATNRISIAGCQIAILNPGEPQLEALSRELDREMIRWFGRDYKIQQSDEFTQLFELLMELYEEPTSSEPIMAKSANLKSWLGTSLLAPMNAVNRSSIVVEIIYHGRNMLFTGDGESSDWVEFLAPIYDLIKISHHGSTKPNIKLLENCKAKHLLVSTNGGAYDRYPENELLARMIFSGAERLHFNYDIGQKHQLMDLQDSYGFSANFGKQTIIL
;
A
#
# COMPACT_ATOMS: atom_id res chain seq x y z
N MET A 1 0.72 31.20 0.10
CA MET A 1 0.06 29.89 0.17
C MET A 1 1.06 28.93 0.79
N GLU A 2 0.68 28.25 1.86
CA GLU A 2 1.51 27.24 2.52
C GLU A 2 1.74 26.06 1.57
N LYS A 3 2.98 25.56 1.51
CA LYS A 3 3.44 24.61 0.49
C LYS A 3 2.90 23.22 0.77
N CYS A 4 2.07 22.69 -0.13
CA CYS A 4 1.61 21.30 -0.11
C CYS A 4 1.64 20.75 -1.54
N ILE A 5 2.68 19.97 -1.85
CA ILE A 5 2.92 19.46 -3.19
C ILE A 5 2.91 17.93 -3.15
N VAL A 6 2.02 17.31 -3.90
CA VAL A 6 1.94 15.86 -4.03
C VAL A 6 2.65 15.43 -5.32
N HIS A 7 3.79 14.76 -5.17
CA HIS A 7 4.50 14.10 -6.26
C HIS A 7 3.91 12.70 -6.46
N PHE A 8 3.16 12.53 -7.54
CA PHE A 8 2.58 11.26 -7.90
C PHE A 8 3.49 10.56 -8.93
N LEU A 9 4.25 9.57 -8.46
CA LEU A 9 5.34 8.97 -9.22
C LEU A 9 4.86 7.72 -10.00
N PRO A 10 5.41 7.47 -11.21
CA PRO A 10 5.21 6.21 -11.92
C PRO A 10 5.75 5.02 -11.10
N ALA A 11 4.90 4.06 -10.77
CA ALA A 11 5.25 2.93 -9.90
C ALA A 11 4.87 1.53 -10.44
N MET A 12 4.74 1.38 -11.75
CA MET A 12 4.19 0.20 -12.44
C MET A 12 2.80 -0.16 -11.89
N ALA A 13 2.62 -1.35 -11.31
CA ALA A 13 1.38 -1.72 -10.64
C ALA A 13 1.23 -0.98 -9.30
N GLY A 14 2.26 -0.95 -8.45
CA GLY A 14 2.10 -0.44 -7.08
C GLY A 14 2.06 1.09 -6.95
N ASP A 15 2.35 1.57 -5.74
CA ASP A 15 2.26 2.99 -5.39
C ASP A 15 3.61 3.62 -5.06
N CYS A 16 3.76 4.89 -5.40
CA CYS A 16 4.82 5.73 -4.86
C CYS A 16 4.39 7.20 -4.88
N ILE A 17 4.14 7.76 -3.70
CA ILE A 17 3.67 9.13 -3.54
C ILE A 17 4.52 9.84 -2.50
N LEU A 18 5.00 11.04 -2.83
CA LEU A 18 5.69 11.91 -1.87
C LEU A 18 4.92 13.22 -1.70
N ILE A 19 4.56 13.56 -0.48
CA ILE A 19 3.96 14.84 -0.10
C ILE A 19 5.07 15.75 0.42
N GLU A 20 5.44 16.75 -0.36
CA GLU A 20 6.40 17.79 0.01
C GLU A 20 5.66 18.91 0.73
N LEU A 21 5.96 19.09 2.01
CA LEU A 21 5.31 20.04 2.91
C LEU A 21 6.14 21.33 3.00
N GLU A 22 5.81 22.20 3.96
CA GLU A 22 6.72 23.27 4.36
C GLU A 22 8.06 22.70 4.81
N HIS A 23 9.14 23.35 4.36
CA HIS A 23 10.50 22.93 4.68
C HIS A 23 10.68 22.83 6.21
N PRO A 24 11.25 21.73 6.74
CA PRO A 24 12.01 20.70 6.02
C PRO A 24 11.22 19.42 5.73
N ASP A 25 9.90 19.38 5.90
CA ASP A 25 9.19 18.12 6.10
C ASP A 25 8.61 17.51 4.80
N CYS A 26 8.59 16.19 4.75
CA CYS A 26 7.95 15.39 3.69
C CYS A 26 7.26 14.15 4.31
N ILE A 27 6.20 13.67 3.64
CA ILE A 27 5.61 12.35 3.91
C ILE A 27 5.79 11.48 2.66
N LEU A 28 6.36 10.29 2.82
CA LEU A 28 6.51 9.30 1.76
C LEU A 28 5.49 8.17 1.98
N ILE A 29 4.75 7.79 0.95
CA ILE A 29 3.74 6.73 0.99
C ILE A 29 4.06 5.75 -0.13
N ASP A 30 4.43 4.53 0.27
CA ASP A 30 4.95 3.46 -0.58
C ASP A 30 6.14 3.86 -1.46
N CYS A 31 6.82 2.87 -2.04
CA CYS A 31 8.05 3.09 -2.79
C CYS A 31 8.08 2.37 -4.14
N GLY A 32 6.98 1.75 -4.54
CA GLY A 32 6.90 1.01 -5.78
C GLY A 32 7.84 -0.20 -5.80
N TYR A 33 8.21 -0.59 -7.02
CA TYR A 33 9.26 -1.57 -7.28
C TYR A 33 10.67 -1.00 -7.11
N LYS A 34 11.69 -1.86 -7.17
CA LYS A 34 13.10 -1.46 -7.25
C LYS A 34 13.36 -0.48 -8.39
N THR A 35 12.75 -0.72 -9.55
CA THR A 35 12.87 0.14 -10.72
C THR A 35 12.32 1.53 -10.43
N THR A 36 11.13 1.61 -9.83
CA THR A 36 10.52 2.86 -9.34
C THR A 36 11.47 3.64 -8.44
N TYR A 37 12.07 2.97 -7.46
CA TYR A 37 13.07 3.60 -6.60
C TYR A 37 14.22 4.20 -7.41
N ASN A 38 14.86 3.39 -8.27
CA ASN A 38 16.05 3.82 -9.00
C ASN A 38 15.78 4.96 -9.99
N THR A 39 14.64 4.94 -10.69
CA THR A 39 14.37 5.87 -11.80
C THR A 39 13.60 7.11 -11.36
N GLU A 40 12.70 6.99 -10.38
CA GLU A 40 11.77 8.06 -10.01
C GLU A 40 12.04 8.63 -8.62
N LEU A 41 12.02 7.77 -7.60
CA LEU A 41 12.07 8.22 -6.20
C LEU A 41 13.47 8.67 -5.78
N ARG A 42 14.52 7.90 -6.10
CA ARG A 42 15.91 8.20 -5.69
C ARG A 42 16.39 9.58 -6.17
N PRO A 43 16.20 9.98 -7.45
CA PRO A 43 16.56 11.35 -7.88
C PRO A 43 15.79 12.44 -7.13
N LEU A 44 14.51 12.20 -6.82
CA LEU A 44 13.69 13.13 -6.05
C LEU A 44 14.21 13.27 -4.61
N LEU A 45 14.52 12.16 -3.94
CA LEU A 45 15.04 12.18 -2.57
C LEU A 45 16.41 12.86 -2.48
N LEU A 46 17.30 12.64 -3.46
CA LEU A 46 18.60 13.31 -3.51
C LEU A 46 18.45 14.83 -3.70
N ARG A 47 17.51 15.27 -4.56
CA ARG A 47 17.18 16.69 -4.71
C ARG A 47 16.69 17.28 -3.39
N LEU A 48 15.69 16.63 -2.77
CA LEU A 48 15.10 17.07 -1.51
C LEU A 48 16.14 17.17 -0.39
N SER A 49 16.99 16.15 -0.26
CA SER A 49 18.10 16.14 0.70
C SER A 49 19.08 17.29 0.49
N ALA A 50 19.46 17.58 -0.76
CA ALA A 50 20.30 18.73 -1.09
C ALA A 50 19.65 20.09 -0.77
N GLU A 51 18.31 20.15 -0.77
CA GLU A 51 17.51 21.31 -0.37
C GLU A 51 17.26 21.38 1.15
N GLY A 52 17.74 20.41 1.95
CA GLY A 52 17.60 20.38 3.41
C GLY A 52 16.33 19.71 3.92
N TYR A 53 15.60 18.99 3.07
CA TYR A 53 14.41 18.25 3.45
C TYR A 53 14.72 16.92 4.14
N ARG A 54 13.72 16.40 4.85
CA ARG A 54 13.69 15.07 5.48
C ARG A 54 12.33 14.39 5.25
N ILE A 55 12.30 13.07 5.43
CA ILE A 55 11.07 12.29 5.47
C ILE A 55 10.62 12.19 6.93
N SER A 56 9.67 13.01 7.32
CA SER A 56 9.14 13.04 8.70
C SER A 56 8.28 11.82 9.00
N LEU A 57 7.66 11.24 7.95
CA LEU A 57 6.94 9.98 8.02
C LEU A 57 7.05 9.24 6.70
N MET A 58 7.39 7.96 6.77
CA MET A 58 7.27 7.01 5.67
C MET A 58 6.17 6.01 6.01
N ILE A 59 5.21 5.79 5.13
CA ILE A 59 4.10 4.83 5.31
C ILE A 59 4.24 3.75 4.25
N ILE A 60 4.34 2.50 4.68
CA ILE A 60 4.22 1.32 3.82
C ILE A 60 2.84 0.74 4.02
N SER A 61 1.97 0.90 3.03
CA SER A 61 0.54 0.64 3.16
C SER A 61 0.25 -0.84 3.43
N HIS A 62 0.95 -1.73 2.74
CA HIS A 62 0.92 -3.17 2.95
C HIS A 62 2.20 -3.80 2.38
N ILE A 63 2.32 -5.13 2.49
CA ILE A 63 3.59 -5.83 2.29
C ILE A 63 3.78 -6.40 0.88
N ASP A 64 2.86 -6.12 -0.05
CA ASP A 64 2.97 -6.65 -1.41
C ASP A 64 4.18 -6.05 -2.12
N ARG A 65 4.76 -6.86 -3.02
CA ARG A 65 6.00 -6.58 -3.73
C ARG A 65 6.07 -5.16 -4.26
N ASP A 66 5.00 -4.78 -4.93
CA ASP A 66 4.90 -3.58 -5.73
C ASP A 66 4.76 -2.32 -4.89
N HIS A 67 4.63 -2.44 -3.57
CA HIS A 67 4.67 -1.33 -2.62
C HIS A 67 5.99 -1.28 -1.84
N ILE A 68 6.54 -2.45 -1.47
CA ILE A 68 7.65 -2.57 -0.52
C ILE A 68 9.05 -2.73 -1.16
N GLU A 69 9.15 -3.22 -2.40
CA GLU A 69 10.45 -3.53 -3.00
C GLU A 69 11.36 -2.30 -3.09
N GLY A 70 10.80 -1.17 -3.54
CA GLY A 70 11.51 0.11 -3.60
C GLY A 70 11.96 0.59 -2.22
N ALA A 71 11.18 0.32 -1.17
CA ALA A 71 11.49 0.72 0.21
C ALA A 71 12.70 -0.04 0.74
N VAL A 72 12.78 -1.36 0.48
CA VAL A 72 13.93 -2.17 0.85
C VAL A 72 15.20 -1.68 0.17
N HIS A 73 15.11 -1.35 -1.13
CA HIS A 73 16.24 -0.81 -1.87
C HIS A 73 16.66 0.57 -1.36
N PHE A 74 15.69 1.43 -1.07
CA PHE A 74 15.92 2.73 -0.47
C PHE A 74 16.61 2.62 0.89
N LEU A 75 16.04 1.92 1.87
CA LEU A 75 16.60 1.86 3.22
C LEU A 75 17.97 1.14 3.27
N ARG A 76 18.20 0.18 2.36
CA ARG A 76 19.52 -0.46 2.23
C ARG A 76 20.58 0.52 1.74
N GLU A 77 20.25 1.37 0.77
CA GLU A 77 21.17 2.41 0.28
C GLU A 77 21.31 3.55 1.29
N ASN A 78 20.21 3.94 1.95
CA ASN A 78 20.18 5.01 2.93
C ASN A 78 21.02 4.67 4.17
N GLY A 79 21.12 3.39 4.52
CA GLY A 79 21.99 2.93 5.60
C GLY A 79 21.48 3.34 6.98
N ASP A 80 22.40 3.73 7.86
CA ASP A 80 22.16 4.12 9.25
C ASP A 80 21.21 5.33 9.36
N ALA A 81 20.23 5.27 10.26
CA ALA A 81 19.21 6.30 10.42
C ALA A 81 19.77 7.63 10.97
N GLU A 82 20.85 7.58 11.76
CA GLU A 82 21.51 8.78 12.33
C GLU A 82 22.47 9.42 11.32
N ILE A 83 23.03 8.63 10.40
CA ILE A 83 23.96 9.11 9.35
C ILE A 83 23.50 8.60 7.98
N PRO A 84 22.36 9.09 7.47
CA PRO A 84 21.76 8.59 6.24
C PRO A 84 22.57 9.01 5.02
N ALA A 85 22.72 8.09 4.06
CA ALA A 85 23.43 8.34 2.81
C ALA A 85 22.58 9.10 1.77
N ILE A 86 21.24 9.00 1.84
CA ILE A 86 20.31 9.65 0.90
C ILE A 86 19.59 10.81 1.58
N ILE A 87 18.76 10.54 2.59
CA ILE A 87 17.90 11.52 3.25
C ILE A 87 17.52 11.07 4.68
N PRO A 88 17.39 11.98 5.65
CA PRO A 88 16.88 11.62 6.98
C PRO A 88 15.46 11.09 6.93
N VAL A 89 15.20 10.03 7.70
CA VAL A 89 13.86 9.42 7.87
C VAL A 89 13.55 9.35 9.35
N ASP A 90 12.56 10.13 9.80
CA ASP A 90 12.25 10.25 11.21
C ASP A 90 11.46 9.05 11.74
N GLU A 91 10.45 8.58 11.01
CA GLU A 91 9.60 7.46 11.42
C GLU A 91 9.07 6.68 10.22
N ILE A 92 8.93 5.36 10.39
CA ILE A 92 8.36 4.43 9.41
C ILE A 92 7.14 3.75 10.01
N TRP A 93 6.01 3.80 9.29
CA TRP A 93 4.80 3.07 9.58
C TRP A 93 4.70 1.85 8.67
N ILE A 94 4.65 0.67 9.29
CA ILE A 94 4.43 -0.60 8.59
C ILE A 94 3.82 -1.63 9.54
N ASN A 95 2.84 -2.39 9.06
CA ASN A 95 2.36 -3.60 9.71
C ASN A 95 2.99 -4.82 9.06
N GLY A 96 4.18 -5.19 9.53
CA GLY A 96 4.88 -6.38 9.09
C GLY A 96 4.49 -7.61 9.89
N PHE A 97 5.15 -8.72 9.60
CA PHE A 97 4.88 -9.96 10.33
C PHE A 97 5.40 -9.88 11.76
N PHE A 98 6.64 -9.45 11.97
CA PHE A 98 7.27 -9.55 13.29
C PHE A 98 6.71 -8.53 14.29
N ASN A 99 6.49 -7.30 13.84
CA ASN A 99 5.99 -6.25 14.71
C ASN A 99 4.48 -6.34 14.98
N THR A 100 3.67 -6.83 14.03
CA THR A 100 2.20 -6.77 14.12
C THR A 100 1.52 -8.13 14.25
N LEU A 101 1.94 -9.14 13.48
CA LEU A 101 1.24 -10.43 13.41
C LEU A 101 1.80 -11.45 14.40
N PHE A 102 3.11 -11.57 14.51
CA PHE A 102 3.80 -12.52 15.39
C PHE A 102 3.41 -12.41 16.87
N PRO A 103 3.17 -11.21 17.45
CA PRO A 103 2.72 -11.10 18.84
C PRO A 103 1.30 -11.63 19.09
N ARG A 104 0.52 -11.92 18.04
CA ARG A 104 -0.86 -12.41 18.16
C ARG A 104 -0.91 -13.85 18.64
N LEU A 105 -2.06 -14.22 19.24
CA LEU A 105 -2.25 -15.52 19.87
C LEU A 105 -2.05 -16.69 18.89
N GLU A 106 -2.41 -16.53 17.62
CA GLU A 106 -2.27 -17.59 16.60
C GLU A 106 -0.81 -18.06 16.42
N PHE A 107 0.16 -17.15 16.58
CA PHE A 107 1.58 -17.42 16.38
C PHE A 107 2.37 -17.49 17.68
N LYS A 108 2.07 -16.62 18.66
CA LYS A 108 2.88 -16.49 19.88
C LYS A 108 2.96 -17.78 20.70
N HIS A 109 1.87 -18.55 20.78
CA HIS A 109 1.84 -19.84 21.48
C HIS A 109 2.64 -20.97 20.78
N ARG A 110 3.06 -20.75 19.53
CA ARG A 110 3.88 -21.70 18.75
C ARG A 110 5.36 -21.36 18.79
N GLU A 111 5.74 -20.26 19.43
CA GLU A 111 7.13 -19.85 19.56
C GLU A 111 7.90 -20.83 20.46
N ILE A 112 9.08 -21.23 19.99
CA ILE A 112 10.02 -22.07 20.73
C ILE A 112 11.44 -21.53 20.58
N ASP A 113 12.29 -21.84 21.56
CA ASP A 113 13.70 -21.44 21.51
C ASP A 113 14.49 -22.20 20.43
N GLU A 114 14.24 -23.51 20.29
CA GLU A 114 15.01 -24.39 19.43
C GLU A 114 14.14 -25.49 18.80
N LEU A 115 14.11 -25.53 17.47
CA LEU A 115 13.56 -26.64 16.69
C LEU A 115 14.45 -27.87 16.79
N SER A 116 13.83 -29.05 16.87
CA SER A 116 14.51 -30.34 16.73
C SER A 116 15.15 -30.49 15.34
N LEU A 117 16.10 -31.42 15.21
CA LEU A 117 16.76 -31.72 13.94
C LEU A 117 15.76 -32.09 12.82
N GLU A 118 14.71 -32.83 13.17
CA GLU A 118 13.65 -33.24 12.24
C GLU A 118 12.81 -32.04 11.78
N GLU A 119 12.42 -31.16 12.70
CA GLU A 119 11.65 -29.95 12.40
C GLU A 119 12.46 -28.97 11.55
N ARG A 120 13.75 -28.77 11.85
CA ARG A 120 14.65 -27.93 11.03
C ARG A 120 14.83 -28.50 9.63
N LYS A 121 14.99 -29.82 9.53
CA LYS A 121 15.09 -30.50 8.23
C LYS A 121 13.81 -30.30 7.42
N MET A 122 12.65 -30.50 8.02
CA MET A 122 11.35 -30.27 7.39
C MET A 122 11.19 -28.82 6.91
N LEU A 123 11.58 -27.83 7.73
CA LEU A 123 11.56 -26.41 7.38
C LEU A 123 12.43 -26.14 6.14
N SER A 124 13.68 -26.62 6.16
CA SER A 124 14.62 -26.51 5.05
C SER A 124 14.09 -27.17 3.78
N ASP A 125 13.50 -28.36 3.88
CA ASP A 125 12.99 -29.11 2.73
C ASP A 125 11.76 -28.41 2.11
N LYS A 126 10.86 -27.86 2.94
CA LYS A 126 9.73 -27.05 2.46
C LYS A 126 10.18 -25.74 1.83
N LEU A 127 11.14 -25.05 2.44
CA LEU A 127 11.74 -23.84 1.87
C LEU A 127 12.36 -24.12 0.49
N LYS A 128 13.09 -25.23 0.34
CA LYS A 128 13.64 -25.66 -0.96
C LYS A 128 12.54 -25.97 -1.96
N SER A 129 11.51 -26.71 -1.56
CA SER A 129 10.37 -27.04 -2.42
C SER A 129 9.66 -25.78 -2.92
N LEU A 130 9.41 -24.81 -2.04
CA LEU A 130 8.80 -23.53 -2.39
C LEU A 130 9.67 -22.75 -3.37
N LYS A 131 10.97 -22.63 -3.08
CA LYS A 131 11.93 -22.00 -4.00
C LYS A 131 11.94 -22.64 -5.39
N MET A 132 11.72 -23.95 -5.50
CA MET A 132 11.62 -24.64 -6.80
C MET A 132 10.30 -24.33 -7.55
N SER A 133 9.22 -23.98 -6.85
CA SER A 133 7.94 -23.58 -7.46
C SER A 133 7.98 -22.17 -8.07
N PHE A 134 9.01 -21.37 -7.77
CA PHE A 134 9.21 -20.03 -8.32
C PHE A 134 10.50 -20.02 -9.19
N PRO A 135 10.41 -20.16 -10.52
CA PRO A 135 11.58 -20.02 -11.39
C PRO A 135 12.12 -18.58 -11.34
N ASP A 136 13.44 -18.45 -11.26
CA ASP A 136 14.40 -17.31 -11.19
C ASP A 136 13.97 -15.83 -11.37
N GLU A 137 12.78 -15.47 -11.84
CA GLU A 137 12.32 -14.07 -11.98
C GLU A 137 11.40 -13.58 -10.85
N GLY A 138 10.89 -14.49 -10.00
CA GLY A 138 9.97 -14.20 -8.89
C GLY A 138 10.61 -13.98 -7.50
N TYR A 139 11.89 -14.32 -7.32
CA TYR A 139 12.58 -14.47 -6.03
C TYR A 139 12.63 -13.24 -5.09
N ILE A 140 12.25 -12.07 -5.57
CA ILE A 140 12.65 -10.83 -4.92
C ILE A 140 11.66 -10.40 -3.85
N SER A 141 10.36 -10.70 -3.94
CA SER A 141 9.34 -10.06 -3.07
C SER A 141 9.19 -10.66 -1.69
N ALA A 142 9.29 -11.97 -1.58
CA ALA A 142 9.26 -12.67 -0.31
C ALA A 142 10.37 -12.11 0.57
N THR A 143 11.61 -12.14 0.07
CA THR A 143 12.80 -11.65 0.78
C THR A 143 12.75 -10.16 1.20
N GLN A 144 11.71 -9.38 0.84
CA GLN A 144 11.64 -7.93 1.09
C GLN A 144 11.01 -7.54 2.43
N CYS A 145 10.00 -8.22 2.97
CA CYS A 145 9.30 -7.74 4.17
C CYS A 145 10.17 -7.83 5.43
N LYS A 146 10.83 -8.97 5.66
CA LYS A 146 11.90 -9.10 6.65
C LYS A 146 13.08 -8.25 6.29
N ALA A 147 13.46 -8.14 5.00
CA ALA A 147 14.52 -7.21 4.68
C ALA A 147 14.17 -5.81 5.18
N LEU A 148 12.93 -5.35 5.04
CA LEU A 148 12.52 -4.05 5.56
C LEU A 148 12.52 -4.01 7.09
N GLU A 149 11.79 -4.90 7.79
CA GLU A 149 11.73 -4.89 9.27
C GLU A 149 13.13 -5.08 9.88
N ARG A 150 13.96 -5.96 9.32
CA ARG A 150 15.34 -6.20 9.75
C ARG A 150 16.25 -5.02 9.41
N LEU A 151 16.14 -4.41 8.22
CA LEU A 151 16.88 -3.20 7.87
C LEU A 151 16.53 -2.07 8.84
N CYS A 152 15.24 -1.92 9.16
CA CYS A 152 14.78 -0.94 10.13
C CYS A 152 15.48 -1.12 11.48
N VAL A 153 15.47 -2.36 12.02
CA VAL A 153 16.14 -2.65 13.29
C VAL A 153 17.66 -2.51 13.21
N GLN A 154 18.29 -3.04 12.16
CA GLN A 154 19.76 -3.03 11.99
C GLN A 154 20.33 -1.64 11.84
N ASN A 155 19.61 -0.75 11.15
CA ASN A 155 20.04 0.61 10.86
C ASN A 155 19.44 1.65 11.84
N GLY A 156 18.72 1.21 12.88
CA GLY A 156 18.21 2.10 13.93
C GLY A 156 16.98 2.94 13.54
N TYR A 157 16.23 2.58 12.50
CA TYR A 157 15.01 3.29 12.13
C TYR A 157 13.91 3.10 13.18
N ARG A 158 13.17 4.19 13.41
CA ARG A 158 12.02 4.21 14.33
C ARG A 158 10.78 3.67 13.62
N VAL A 159 10.29 2.52 14.05
CA VAL A 159 9.09 1.87 13.48
C VAL A 159 7.89 2.02 14.42
N ASN A 160 6.77 2.51 13.86
CA ASN A 160 5.46 2.67 14.51
C ASN A 160 5.52 3.37 15.88
N CYS A 161 6.49 4.29 16.08
CA CYS A 161 6.73 4.94 17.37
C CYS A 161 5.58 5.82 17.83
N SER A 162 4.87 6.42 16.88
CA SER A 162 3.72 7.28 17.13
C SER A 162 2.45 6.48 17.45
N CYS A 163 2.46 5.15 17.26
CA CYS A 163 1.34 4.27 17.60
C CYS A 163 1.52 3.67 19.01
N PRO A 164 0.54 3.78 19.92
CA PRO A 164 0.70 3.37 21.33
C PRO A 164 1.14 1.91 21.56
N ASP A 165 0.61 0.97 20.78
CA ASP A 165 0.92 -0.46 20.85
C ASP A 165 1.93 -0.91 19.78
N ARG A 166 2.60 0.05 19.12
CA ARG A 166 3.51 -0.19 17.99
C ARG A 166 2.87 -0.89 16.79
N ILE A 167 1.54 -0.85 16.68
CA ILE A 167 0.78 -1.36 15.54
C ILE A 167 0.04 -0.19 14.88
N VAL A 168 0.16 -0.07 13.56
CA VAL A 168 -0.56 0.98 12.82
C VAL A 168 -1.98 0.50 12.58
N LYS A 169 -2.89 0.82 13.50
CA LYS A 169 -4.30 0.41 13.40
C LYS A 169 -5.25 1.54 13.76
N ARG A 170 -6.46 1.45 13.21
CA ARG A 170 -7.56 2.35 13.53
C ARG A 170 -7.91 2.21 15.02
N SER A 171 -7.83 3.32 15.75
CA SER A 171 -8.26 3.40 17.15
C SER A 171 -9.70 3.93 17.32
N ALA A 172 -10.22 4.67 16.34
CA ALA A 172 -11.58 5.20 16.39
C ALA A 172 -12.62 4.09 16.16
N MET A 173 -13.67 4.05 17.00
CA MET A 173 -14.77 3.08 16.88
C MET A 173 -15.97 3.66 16.11
N ARG A 174 -15.99 4.97 15.89
CA ARG A 174 -16.98 5.71 15.09
C ARG A 174 -16.40 7.01 14.54
N TYR A 175 -17.02 7.58 13.51
CA TYR A 175 -16.58 8.83 12.88
C TYR A 175 -16.30 9.98 13.85
N SER A 176 -17.14 10.17 14.88
CA SER A 176 -16.98 11.26 15.86
C SER A 176 -15.68 11.20 16.66
N GLU A 177 -15.02 10.04 16.71
CA GLU A 177 -13.77 9.83 17.44
C GLU A 177 -12.53 9.99 16.53
N VAL A 178 -12.70 10.06 15.21
CA VAL A 178 -11.58 10.17 14.25
C VAL A 178 -10.74 11.41 14.55
N ALA A 179 -11.38 12.55 14.82
CA ALA A 179 -10.70 13.81 15.08
C ALA A 179 -9.85 13.78 16.36
N THR A 180 -10.31 13.11 17.43
CA THR A 180 -9.59 13.03 18.70
C THR A 180 -8.48 11.97 18.70
N ASN A 181 -8.50 11.07 17.72
CA ASN A 181 -7.53 9.97 17.57
C ASN A 181 -6.44 10.27 16.53
N ARG A 182 -6.35 11.52 16.05
CA ARG A 182 -5.32 11.89 15.07
C ARG A 182 -3.93 11.92 15.71
N ILE A 183 -2.96 11.47 14.94
CA ILE A 183 -1.54 11.57 15.25
C ILE A 183 -0.98 12.81 14.56
N SER A 184 -0.22 13.63 15.29
CA SER A 184 0.38 14.84 14.74
C SER A 184 1.84 14.63 14.36
N ILE A 185 2.17 14.76 13.08
CA ILE A 185 3.53 14.63 12.54
C ILE A 185 3.74 15.74 11.50
N ALA A 186 4.82 16.52 11.63
CA ALA A 186 5.16 17.59 10.67
C ALA A 186 4.01 18.59 10.36
N GLY A 187 3.21 18.94 11.38
CA GLY A 187 2.03 19.80 11.21
C GLY A 187 0.81 19.12 10.59
N CYS A 188 0.96 17.91 10.04
CA CYS A 188 -0.15 17.08 9.58
C CYS A 188 -0.93 16.50 10.77
N GLN A 189 -2.24 16.34 10.58
CA GLN A 189 -3.11 15.60 11.47
C GLN A 189 -3.56 14.32 10.76
N ILE A 190 -3.00 13.19 11.16
CA ILE A 190 -3.14 11.92 10.45
C ILE A 190 -4.08 10.99 11.21
N ALA A 191 -5.16 10.55 10.57
CA ALA A 191 -6.05 9.51 11.10
C ALA A 191 -5.81 8.19 10.37
N ILE A 192 -5.70 7.10 11.11
CA ILE A 192 -5.66 5.74 10.57
C ILE A 192 -7.11 5.24 10.46
N LEU A 193 -7.60 5.01 9.25
CA LEU A 193 -8.95 4.52 8.99
C LEU A 193 -8.99 3.00 8.82
N ASN A 194 -7.87 2.38 8.45
CA ASN A 194 -7.71 0.92 8.31
C ASN A 194 -6.22 0.59 8.52
N PRO A 195 -5.84 -0.64 8.92
CA PRO A 195 -6.71 -1.74 9.35
C PRO A 195 -7.35 -1.50 10.72
N GLY A 196 -8.54 -2.06 10.92
CA GLY A 196 -9.07 -2.30 12.26
C GLY A 196 -8.63 -3.66 12.81
N GLU A 197 -8.96 -3.95 14.07
CA GLU A 197 -8.71 -5.26 14.67
C GLU A 197 -9.32 -6.42 13.87
N PRO A 198 -10.55 -6.33 13.29
CA PRO A 198 -11.12 -7.41 12.48
C PRO A 198 -10.27 -7.76 11.25
N GLN A 199 -9.70 -6.76 10.55
CA GLN A 199 -8.86 -6.98 9.37
C GLN A 199 -7.54 -7.65 9.75
N LEU A 200 -6.92 -7.22 10.85
CA LEU A 200 -5.69 -7.84 11.34
C LEU A 200 -5.94 -9.27 11.87
N GLU A 201 -7.08 -9.53 12.51
CA GLU A 201 -7.46 -10.89 12.95
C GLU A 201 -7.72 -11.81 11.76
N ALA A 202 -8.39 -11.31 10.72
CA ALA A 202 -8.62 -12.06 9.50
C ALA A 202 -7.29 -12.44 8.85
N LEU A 203 -6.36 -11.48 8.71
CA LEU A 203 -5.02 -11.74 8.19
C LEU A 203 -4.25 -12.77 9.04
N SER A 204 -4.27 -12.63 10.38
CA SER A 204 -3.62 -13.58 11.29
C SER A 204 -4.15 -15.01 11.11
N ARG A 205 -5.48 -15.18 11.05
CA ARG A 205 -6.12 -16.48 10.87
C ARG A 205 -5.85 -17.09 9.50
N GLU A 206 -5.81 -16.27 8.46
CA GLU A 206 -5.52 -16.70 7.09
C GLU A 206 -4.11 -17.27 6.98
N LEU A 207 -3.15 -16.55 7.55
CA LEU A 207 -1.76 -16.97 7.57
C LEU A 207 -1.53 -18.18 8.48
N ASP A 208 -2.20 -18.29 9.64
CA ASP A 208 -2.15 -19.51 10.45
C ASP A 208 -2.71 -20.71 9.69
N ARG A 209 -3.76 -20.56 8.89
CA ARG A 209 -4.28 -21.66 8.04
C ARG A 209 -3.27 -22.11 7.00
N GLU A 210 -2.58 -21.19 6.33
CA GLU A 210 -1.53 -21.54 5.38
C GLU A 210 -0.34 -22.18 6.08
N MET A 211 0.06 -21.68 7.25
CA MET A 211 1.08 -22.34 8.06
C MET A 211 0.66 -23.76 8.46
N ILE A 212 -0.59 -23.99 8.84
CA ILE A 212 -1.12 -25.33 9.13
C ILE A 212 -1.12 -26.22 7.89
N ARG A 213 -1.49 -25.68 6.72
CA ARG A 213 -1.51 -26.40 5.45
C ARG A 213 -0.11 -26.88 5.07
N TRP A 214 0.88 -26.02 5.24
CA TRP A 214 2.25 -26.34 4.87
C TRP A 214 2.98 -27.12 5.94
N PHE A 215 2.80 -26.83 7.24
CA PHE A 215 3.60 -27.36 8.35
C PHE A 215 2.89 -28.33 9.28
N GLY A 216 1.57 -28.51 9.11
CA GLY A 216 0.74 -29.30 10.00
C GLY A 216 0.21 -28.48 11.18
N ARG A 217 -0.79 -29.02 11.89
CA ARG A 217 -1.49 -28.31 12.98
C ARG A 217 -0.58 -27.94 14.16
N ASP A 218 0.44 -28.74 14.41
CA ASP A 218 1.36 -28.59 15.54
C ASP A 218 2.68 -27.92 15.13
N TYR A 219 2.66 -27.09 14.08
CA TYR A 219 3.85 -26.36 13.65
C TYR A 219 4.36 -25.44 14.76
N LYS A 220 5.68 -25.31 14.81
CA LYS A 220 6.39 -24.48 15.77
C LYS A 220 7.20 -23.43 15.04
N ILE A 221 7.42 -22.31 15.71
CA ILE A 221 8.13 -21.17 15.17
C ILE A 221 9.39 -20.94 15.99
N GLN A 222 10.55 -21.11 15.35
CA GLN A 222 11.80 -20.56 15.85
C GLN A 222 12.16 -19.37 14.96
N GLN A 223 12.32 -18.19 15.57
CA GLN A 223 12.76 -17.00 14.86
C GLN A 223 14.17 -17.23 14.30
N SER A 224 14.23 -17.54 13.00
CA SER A 224 15.44 -17.91 12.27
C SER A 224 15.42 -17.28 10.88
N ASP A 225 16.57 -17.24 10.22
CA ASP A 225 16.65 -16.71 8.87
C ASP A 225 15.91 -17.58 7.85
N GLU A 226 15.84 -18.88 8.09
CA GLU A 226 15.10 -19.85 7.29
C GLU A 226 13.59 -19.72 7.47
N PHE A 227 13.09 -19.63 8.71
CA PHE A 227 11.66 -19.51 8.97
C PHE A 227 11.08 -18.27 8.31
N THR A 228 11.82 -17.17 8.37
CA THR A 228 11.31 -15.94 7.77
C THR A 228 11.27 -15.99 6.25
N GLN A 229 12.35 -16.44 5.59
CA GLN A 229 12.36 -16.59 4.13
C GLN A 229 11.20 -17.48 3.67
N LEU A 230 10.94 -18.53 4.41
CA LEU A 230 9.83 -19.43 4.15
C LEU A 230 8.49 -18.72 4.30
N PHE A 231 8.27 -18.07 5.44
CA PHE A 231 7.02 -17.37 5.74
C PHE A 231 6.70 -16.34 4.67
N GLU A 232 7.70 -15.60 4.23
CA GLU A 232 7.57 -14.63 3.16
C GLU A 232 7.16 -15.27 1.82
N LEU A 233 7.77 -16.40 1.43
CA LEU A 233 7.37 -17.14 0.23
C LEU A 233 5.92 -17.66 0.31
N LEU A 234 5.44 -17.97 1.52
CA LEU A 234 4.05 -18.35 1.72
C LEU A 234 3.10 -17.17 1.55
N MET A 235 3.51 -15.97 1.97
CA MET A 235 2.75 -14.75 1.72
C MET A 235 2.69 -14.42 0.23
N GLU A 236 3.75 -14.70 -0.54
CA GLU A 236 3.73 -14.56 -2.01
C GLU A 236 2.81 -15.56 -2.70
N LEU A 237 2.77 -16.81 -2.22
CA LEU A 237 1.84 -17.81 -2.74
C LEU A 237 0.37 -17.47 -2.49
N TYR A 238 0.11 -16.45 -1.66
CA TYR A 238 -1.21 -15.95 -1.41
C TYR A 238 -1.70 -15.12 -2.60
N GLU A 239 -1.86 -15.78 -3.75
CA GLU A 239 -2.39 -15.16 -4.96
C GLU A 239 -3.85 -14.76 -4.77
N GLU A 240 -4.19 -13.53 -5.17
CA GLU A 240 -5.58 -13.18 -5.42
C GLU A 240 -6.15 -14.09 -6.51
N PRO A 241 -7.39 -14.59 -6.37
CA PRO A 241 -8.02 -15.37 -7.42
C PRO A 241 -8.09 -14.57 -8.72
N THR A 242 -7.28 -14.96 -9.71
CA THR A 242 -7.29 -14.33 -11.03
C THR A 242 -8.64 -14.55 -11.69
N SER A 243 -9.42 -13.48 -11.81
CA SER A 243 -10.66 -13.47 -12.55
C SER A 243 -10.38 -13.10 -14.01
N SER A 244 -10.59 -14.01 -14.96
CA SER A 244 -10.50 -13.71 -16.39
C SER A 244 -11.77 -12.95 -16.85
N GLU A 245 -11.64 -11.67 -17.21
CA GLU A 245 -12.74 -10.93 -17.84
C GLU A 245 -12.88 -11.24 -19.34
N PRO A 246 -14.10 -11.28 -19.89
CA PRO A 246 -14.29 -11.30 -21.32
C PRO A 246 -13.90 -9.96 -21.98
N ILE A 247 -13.55 -10.06 -23.25
CA ILE A 247 -12.98 -9.00 -24.09
C ILE A 247 -13.81 -7.70 -24.04
N MET A 248 -13.15 -6.67 -23.52
CA MET A 248 -13.36 -5.22 -23.66
C MET A 248 -14.55 -4.77 -24.53
N ALA A 249 -15.57 -4.16 -23.91
CA ALA A 249 -16.61 -3.43 -24.63
C ALA A 249 -16.01 -2.15 -25.24
N LYS A 250 -15.81 -2.14 -26.56
CA LYS A 250 -15.31 -0.97 -27.33
C LYS A 250 -16.31 0.18 -27.45
N SER A 251 -17.42 0.18 -26.71
CA SER A 251 -18.42 1.24 -26.83
C SER A 251 -17.99 2.50 -26.07
N ALA A 252 -17.98 3.64 -26.77
CA ALA A 252 -17.68 4.97 -26.23
C ALA A 252 -18.76 5.53 -25.27
N ASN A 253 -19.72 4.71 -24.83
CA ASN A 253 -20.77 5.15 -23.92
C ASN A 253 -20.38 4.80 -22.48
N LEU A 254 -20.15 5.80 -21.64
CA LEU A 254 -19.74 5.63 -20.25
C LEU A 254 -20.71 4.77 -19.43
N LYS A 255 -22.02 4.80 -19.74
CA LYS A 255 -23.01 3.95 -19.07
C LYS A 255 -22.80 2.46 -19.36
N SER A 256 -22.23 2.11 -20.51
CA SER A 256 -21.93 0.72 -20.88
C SER A 256 -20.79 0.12 -20.07
N TRP A 257 -19.99 0.95 -19.39
CA TRP A 257 -18.91 0.50 -18.54
C TRP A 257 -19.40 0.08 -17.15
N LEU A 258 -20.59 0.50 -16.73
CA LEU A 258 -21.19 0.06 -15.48
C LEU A 258 -21.59 -1.42 -15.55
N GLY A 259 -21.24 -2.20 -14.53
CA GLY A 259 -21.50 -3.63 -14.45
C GLY A 259 -20.54 -4.50 -15.27
N THR A 260 -19.40 -3.95 -15.70
CA THR A 260 -18.38 -4.71 -16.44
C THR A 260 -17.40 -5.44 -15.53
N SER A 261 -17.23 -4.99 -14.29
CA SER A 261 -16.30 -5.60 -13.34
C SER A 261 -16.84 -6.94 -12.82
N LEU A 262 -15.96 -7.93 -12.70
CA LEU A 262 -16.27 -9.19 -12.02
C LEU A 262 -16.40 -9.05 -10.48
N LEU A 263 -16.06 -7.88 -9.93
CA LEU A 263 -16.12 -7.61 -8.49
C LEU A 263 -15.38 -8.66 -7.65
N ALA A 264 -14.23 -9.12 -8.15
CA ALA A 264 -13.40 -10.12 -7.50
C ALA A 264 -13.09 -9.72 -6.04
N PRO A 265 -13.20 -10.67 -5.09
CA PRO A 265 -12.98 -10.36 -3.68
C PRO A 265 -11.50 -10.05 -3.40
N MET A 266 -11.25 -9.03 -2.58
CA MET A 266 -9.91 -8.70 -2.07
C MET A 266 -9.47 -9.74 -1.04
N ASN A 267 -8.18 -10.09 -1.08
CA ASN A 267 -7.56 -11.01 -0.13
C ASN A 267 -7.34 -10.32 1.26
N ALA A 268 -7.00 -11.07 2.33
CA ALA A 268 -6.83 -10.44 3.65
C ALA A 268 -5.61 -9.50 3.75
N VAL A 269 -4.58 -9.70 2.93
CA VAL A 269 -3.40 -8.83 2.90
C VAL A 269 -3.80 -7.42 2.42
N ASN A 270 -4.48 -7.33 1.28
CA ASN A 270 -4.98 -6.08 0.72
C ASN A 270 -6.00 -5.41 1.64
N ARG A 271 -6.94 -6.19 2.20
CA ARG A 271 -7.90 -5.67 3.19
C ARG A 271 -7.26 -5.17 4.48
N SER A 272 -6.05 -5.61 4.80
CA SER A 272 -5.30 -5.12 5.96
C SER A 272 -4.47 -3.85 5.69
N SER A 273 -4.53 -3.30 4.46
CA SER A 273 -3.80 -2.08 4.08
C SER A 273 -4.03 -0.93 5.06
N ILE A 274 -2.94 -0.22 5.37
CA ILE A 274 -2.97 1.02 6.12
C ILE A 274 -3.62 2.10 5.24
N VAL A 275 -4.83 2.49 5.62
CA VAL A 275 -5.59 3.60 5.01
C VAL A 275 -5.46 4.80 5.93
N VAL A 276 -4.96 5.91 5.40
CA VAL A 276 -4.76 7.13 6.18
C VAL A 276 -5.45 8.33 5.56
N GLU A 277 -6.07 9.12 6.43
CA GLU A 277 -6.47 10.49 6.14
C GLU A 277 -5.41 11.45 6.69
N ILE A 278 -4.92 12.35 5.84
CA ILE A 278 -3.91 13.36 6.19
C ILE A 278 -4.52 14.74 5.98
N ILE A 279 -4.66 15.49 7.07
CA ILE A 279 -5.07 16.90 7.03
C ILE A 279 -3.86 17.81 7.22
N TYR A 280 -3.62 18.72 6.28
CA TYR A 280 -2.52 19.68 6.34
C TYR A 280 -2.98 21.06 5.84
N HIS A 281 -2.92 22.07 6.71
CA HIS A 281 -3.39 23.44 6.43
C HIS A 281 -4.77 23.50 5.73
N GLY A 282 -5.73 22.73 6.28
CA GLY A 282 -7.10 22.67 5.77
C GLY A 282 -7.30 21.81 4.52
N ARG A 283 -6.24 21.24 3.95
CA ARG A 283 -6.33 20.29 2.81
C ARG A 283 -6.53 18.89 3.35
N ASN A 284 -7.54 18.19 2.88
CA ASN A 284 -7.86 16.84 3.31
C ASN A 284 -7.49 15.82 2.21
N MET A 285 -6.57 14.91 2.51
CA MET A 285 -6.04 13.91 1.58
C MET A 285 -6.29 12.50 2.11
N LEU A 286 -6.72 11.57 1.25
CA LEU A 286 -6.95 10.17 1.60
C LEU A 286 -6.05 9.25 0.78
N PHE A 287 -5.29 8.40 1.47
CA PHE A 287 -4.43 7.39 0.86
C PHE A 287 -4.91 6.01 1.27
N THR A 288 -5.32 5.21 0.30
CA THR A 288 -6.12 4.00 0.56
C THR A 288 -5.32 2.69 0.53
N GLY A 289 -4.03 2.75 0.15
CA GLY A 289 -3.28 1.53 -0.19
C GLY A 289 -4.13 0.67 -1.12
N ASP A 290 -4.27 -0.60 -0.77
CA ASP A 290 -5.13 -1.56 -1.48
C ASP A 290 -6.32 -2.03 -0.64
N GLY A 291 -6.72 -1.21 0.34
CA GLY A 291 -7.81 -1.49 1.26
C GLY A 291 -9.19 -1.50 0.60
N GLU A 292 -10.07 -2.41 1.03
CA GLU A 292 -11.47 -2.44 0.59
C GLU A 292 -12.31 -1.44 1.38
N SER A 293 -12.89 -0.45 0.69
CA SER A 293 -13.63 0.66 1.33
C SER A 293 -14.77 0.25 2.24
N SER A 294 -15.36 -0.93 2.05
CA SER A 294 -16.39 -1.43 2.97
C SER A 294 -15.91 -1.62 4.41
N ASP A 295 -14.59 -1.78 4.63
CA ASP A 295 -13.99 -1.98 5.96
C ASP A 295 -13.84 -0.67 6.77
N TRP A 296 -13.95 0.48 6.12
CA TRP A 296 -13.63 1.78 6.72
C TRP A 296 -14.50 2.96 6.24
N VAL A 297 -15.52 2.70 5.40
CA VAL A 297 -16.42 3.74 4.85
C VAL A 297 -17.10 4.58 5.95
N GLU A 298 -17.39 3.99 7.10
CA GLU A 298 -18.05 4.68 8.23
C GLU A 298 -17.18 5.75 8.90
N PHE A 299 -15.89 5.83 8.56
CA PHE A 299 -14.94 6.80 9.09
C PHE A 299 -14.58 7.90 8.08
N LEU A 300 -15.19 7.89 6.88
CA LEU A 300 -14.87 8.85 5.84
C LEU A 300 -15.40 10.25 6.15
N ALA A 301 -14.57 11.25 5.85
CA ALA A 301 -15.06 12.60 5.66
C ALA A 301 -15.92 12.66 4.38
N PRO A 302 -16.90 13.58 4.30
CA PRO A 302 -17.77 13.67 3.13
C PRO A 302 -17.07 14.18 1.85
N ILE A 303 -15.96 14.92 2.00
CA ILE A 303 -15.23 15.58 0.92
C ILE A 303 -13.73 15.52 1.20
N TYR A 304 -12.96 15.16 0.18
CA TYR A 304 -11.50 15.28 0.14
C TYR A 304 -11.04 16.19 -0.99
N ASP A 305 -9.90 16.84 -0.79
CA ASP A 305 -9.20 17.53 -1.87
C ASP A 305 -8.49 16.53 -2.78
N LEU A 306 -7.98 15.43 -2.22
CA LEU A 306 -7.26 14.41 -2.96
C LEU A 306 -7.53 13.02 -2.40
N ILE A 307 -7.78 12.04 -3.28
CA ILE A 307 -7.86 10.62 -2.91
C ILE A 307 -7.00 9.79 -3.86
N LYS A 308 -6.13 8.94 -3.31
CA LYS A 308 -5.56 7.80 -4.04
C LYS A 308 -6.57 6.66 -4.06
N ILE A 309 -6.92 6.20 -5.25
CA ILE A 309 -7.85 5.08 -5.51
C ILE A 309 -7.18 3.75 -5.17
N SER A 310 -7.91 2.85 -4.51
CA SER A 310 -7.38 1.57 -4.03
C SER A 310 -7.06 0.58 -5.15
N HIS A 311 -6.01 -0.24 -4.97
CA HIS A 311 -5.68 -1.44 -5.73
C HIS A 311 -5.71 -1.28 -7.25
N HIS A 312 -4.76 -0.49 -7.76
CA HIS A 312 -4.54 -0.21 -9.19
C HIS A 312 -5.73 0.34 -9.97
N GLY A 313 -6.85 0.65 -9.31
CA GLY A 313 -8.11 0.95 -9.96
C GLY A 313 -9.01 -0.27 -10.22
N SER A 314 -8.98 -1.28 -9.35
CA SER A 314 -10.04 -2.29 -9.24
C SER A 314 -11.36 -1.64 -8.79
N THR A 315 -12.49 -2.09 -9.33
CA THR A 315 -13.80 -1.54 -8.98
C THR A 315 -14.21 -1.90 -7.55
N LYS A 316 -14.12 -3.19 -7.20
CA LYS A 316 -14.61 -3.76 -5.93
C LYS A 316 -14.19 -2.96 -4.68
N PRO A 317 -12.88 -2.69 -4.44
CA PRO A 317 -12.46 -1.99 -3.23
C PRO A 317 -12.90 -0.53 -3.18
N ASN A 318 -13.29 0.09 -4.29
CA ASN A 318 -13.59 1.51 -4.37
C ASN A 318 -15.10 1.85 -4.39
N ILE A 319 -16.00 0.86 -4.44
CA ILE A 319 -17.45 1.10 -4.52
C ILE A 319 -17.96 1.95 -3.36
N LYS A 320 -17.68 1.54 -2.11
CA LYS A 320 -18.22 2.24 -0.94
C LYS A 320 -17.60 3.61 -0.74
N LEU A 321 -16.32 3.77 -1.10
CA LEU A 321 -15.64 5.06 -1.16
C LEU A 321 -16.39 6.05 -2.07
N LEU A 322 -16.63 5.66 -3.33
CA LEU A 322 -17.26 6.54 -4.33
C LEU A 322 -18.77 6.78 -4.07
N GLU A 323 -19.44 5.87 -3.36
CA GLU A 323 -20.85 6.05 -2.96
C GLU A 323 -21.03 7.04 -1.80
N ASN A 324 -20.01 7.20 -0.93
CA ASN A 324 -20.15 7.93 0.34
C ASN A 324 -19.30 9.20 0.42
N CYS A 325 -18.48 9.47 -0.60
CA CYS A 325 -17.53 10.57 -0.56
C CYS A 325 -17.34 11.24 -1.93
N LYS A 326 -17.02 12.53 -1.92
CA LYS A 326 -16.58 13.29 -3.10
C LYS A 326 -15.09 13.65 -3.02
N ALA A 327 -14.47 13.81 -4.18
CA ALA A 327 -13.07 14.21 -4.30
C ALA A 327 -12.87 15.21 -5.44
N LYS A 328 -12.00 16.20 -5.23
CA LYS A 328 -11.56 17.09 -6.31
C LYS A 328 -10.51 16.42 -7.20
N HIS A 329 -9.52 15.77 -6.59
CA HIS A 329 -8.46 15.03 -7.27
C HIS A 329 -8.57 13.54 -6.96
N LEU A 330 -8.63 12.69 -7.99
CA LEU A 330 -8.55 11.23 -7.86
C LEU A 330 -7.28 10.74 -8.55
N LEU A 331 -6.44 10.01 -7.81
CA LEU A 331 -5.17 9.47 -8.29
C LEU A 331 -5.33 7.97 -8.50
N VAL A 332 -4.96 7.48 -9.66
CA VAL A 332 -5.01 6.05 -10.03
C VAL A 332 -3.60 5.62 -10.40
N SER A 333 -3.01 4.75 -9.58
CA SER A 333 -1.65 4.24 -9.79
C SER A 333 -1.70 2.92 -10.53
N THR A 334 -1.32 2.89 -11.80
CA THR A 334 -1.24 1.65 -12.59
C THR A 334 -0.62 1.90 -13.95
N ASN A 335 0.08 0.91 -14.48
CA ASN A 335 0.59 0.88 -15.86
C ASN A 335 -0.27 0.02 -16.80
N GLY A 336 -1.50 -0.33 -16.42
CA GLY A 336 -2.34 -1.27 -17.17
C GLY A 336 -2.37 -2.69 -16.59
N GLY A 337 -1.33 -3.08 -15.85
CA GLY A 337 -1.13 -4.46 -15.43
C GLY A 337 -1.05 -5.45 -16.62
N ALA A 338 -1.19 -6.74 -16.34
CA ALA A 338 -1.28 -7.73 -17.41
C ALA A 338 -2.54 -7.50 -18.25
N TYR A 339 -2.37 -7.42 -19.58
CA TYR A 339 -3.45 -7.22 -20.56
C TYR A 339 -4.16 -5.85 -20.52
N ASP A 340 -3.56 -4.82 -19.91
CA ASP A 340 -4.15 -3.46 -19.88
C ASP A 340 -5.56 -3.46 -19.22
N ARG A 341 -5.69 -4.28 -18.18
CA ARG A 341 -6.94 -4.48 -17.41
C ARG A 341 -7.25 -3.29 -16.52
N TYR A 342 -6.22 -2.69 -15.93
CA TYR A 342 -6.38 -1.65 -14.92
C TYR A 342 -6.13 -0.26 -15.49
N PRO A 343 -6.87 0.76 -15.05
CA PRO A 343 -8.04 0.69 -14.18
C PRO A 343 -9.23 0.02 -14.89
N GLU A 344 -10.11 -0.61 -14.10
CA GLU A 344 -11.31 -1.22 -14.65
C GLU A 344 -12.27 -0.15 -15.21
N ASN A 345 -12.91 -0.43 -16.34
CA ASN A 345 -13.84 0.50 -16.99
C ASN A 345 -14.99 0.92 -16.05
N GLU A 346 -15.53 -0.03 -15.27
CA GLU A 346 -16.59 0.28 -14.31
C GLU A 346 -16.15 1.28 -13.25
N LEU A 347 -14.91 1.15 -12.75
CA LEU A 347 -14.36 2.12 -11.81
C LEU A 347 -14.30 3.51 -12.44
N LEU A 348 -13.73 3.64 -13.64
CA LEU A 348 -13.62 4.92 -14.35
C LEU A 348 -15.00 5.59 -14.51
N ALA A 349 -16.01 4.80 -14.89
CA ALA A 349 -17.38 5.29 -14.99
C ALA A 349 -17.94 5.76 -13.63
N ARG A 350 -17.73 4.98 -12.56
CA ARG A 350 -18.16 5.36 -11.21
C ARG A 350 -17.47 6.63 -10.72
N MET A 351 -16.17 6.79 -10.97
CA MET A 351 -15.42 8.00 -10.62
C MET A 351 -16.02 9.24 -11.30
N ILE A 352 -16.27 9.16 -12.61
CA ILE A 352 -16.87 10.27 -13.36
C ILE A 352 -18.31 10.55 -12.88
N PHE A 353 -19.14 9.51 -12.69
CA PHE A 353 -20.51 9.70 -12.19
C PHE A 353 -20.59 10.19 -10.74
N SER A 354 -19.56 9.93 -9.92
CA SER A 354 -19.46 10.47 -8.56
C SER A 354 -19.16 11.98 -8.52
N GLY A 355 -18.82 12.58 -9.67
CA GLY A 355 -18.53 14.00 -9.82
C GLY A 355 -17.07 14.36 -9.59
N ALA A 356 -16.13 13.48 -9.93
CA ALA A 356 -14.71 13.77 -9.85
C ALA A 356 -14.32 14.89 -10.82
N GLU A 357 -13.62 15.93 -10.34
CA GLU A 357 -13.21 17.06 -11.18
C GLU A 357 -11.92 16.76 -11.97
N ARG A 358 -10.95 16.11 -11.34
CA ARG A 358 -9.63 15.84 -11.91
C ARG A 358 -9.19 14.40 -11.64
N LEU A 359 -8.92 13.68 -12.71
CA LEU A 359 -8.37 12.34 -12.71
C LEU A 359 -6.87 12.41 -13.04
N HIS A 360 -6.06 11.72 -12.26
CA HIS A 360 -4.61 11.71 -12.42
C HIS A 360 -4.15 10.25 -12.52
N PHE A 361 -3.48 9.92 -13.61
CA PHE A 361 -2.89 8.60 -13.87
C PHE A 361 -1.38 8.77 -13.94
N ASN A 362 -0.61 7.94 -13.23
CA ASN A 362 0.86 8.02 -13.27
C ASN A 362 1.48 7.36 -14.52
N TYR A 363 0.66 6.74 -15.37
CA TYR A 363 0.99 6.25 -16.71
C TYR A 363 -0.10 6.61 -17.73
N ASP A 364 0.20 6.36 -19.00
CA ASP A 364 -0.82 6.19 -20.03
C ASP A 364 -1.53 4.85 -19.81
N ILE A 365 -2.85 4.81 -20.03
CA ILE A 365 -3.71 3.62 -19.89
C ILE A 365 -4.48 3.36 -21.18
N GLY A 366 -4.97 2.14 -21.38
CA GLY A 366 -5.75 1.76 -22.57
C GLY A 366 -6.95 2.66 -22.89
N GLN A 367 -7.58 3.23 -21.85
CA GLN A 367 -8.76 4.09 -21.97
C GLN A 367 -8.42 5.57 -22.22
N LYS A 368 -7.15 5.95 -22.36
CA LYS A 368 -6.71 7.35 -22.48
C LYS A 368 -7.48 8.12 -23.55
N HIS A 369 -7.61 7.55 -24.75
CA HIS A 369 -8.33 8.22 -25.85
C HIS A 369 -9.81 8.43 -25.53
N GLN A 370 -10.48 7.40 -25.01
CA GLN A 370 -11.90 7.50 -24.62
C GLN A 370 -12.08 8.55 -23.51
N LEU A 371 -11.21 8.60 -22.51
CA LEU A 371 -11.31 9.58 -21.44
C LEU A 371 -11.13 11.00 -21.96
N MET A 372 -10.19 11.24 -22.87
CA MET A 372 -9.99 12.55 -23.50
C MET A 372 -11.26 13.03 -24.23
N ASP A 373 -11.90 12.14 -24.98
CA ASP A 373 -13.14 12.46 -25.73
C ASP A 373 -14.34 12.74 -24.80
N LEU A 374 -14.33 12.20 -23.57
CA LEU A 374 -15.42 12.31 -22.61
C LEU A 374 -15.32 13.54 -21.69
N GLN A 375 -14.16 14.20 -21.61
CA GLN A 375 -13.91 15.29 -20.65
C GLN A 375 -14.95 16.42 -20.73
N ASP A 376 -15.20 16.95 -21.94
CA ASP A 376 -16.13 18.06 -22.14
C ASP A 376 -17.58 17.68 -21.84
N SER A 377 -17.96 16.45 -22.20
CA SER A 377 -19.33 15.96 -22.05
C SER A 377 -19.71 15.69 -20.58
N TYR A 378 -18.73 15.37 -19.74
CA TYR A 378 -18.93 15.00 -18.34
C TYR A 378 -18.31 15.99 -17.34
N GLY A 379 -17.61 17.03 -17.81
CA GLY A 379 -17.11 18.12 -16.97
C GLY A 379 -15.95 17.75 -16.06
N PHE A 380 -15.02 16.91 -16.53
CA PHE A 380 -13.81 16.52 -15.79
C PHE A 380 -12.55 16.74 -16.63
N SER A 381 -11.38 16.63 -16.00
CA SER A 381 -10.08 16.60 -16.69
C SER A 381 -9.29 15.35 -16.30
N ALA A 382 -8.50 14.80 -17.22
CA ALA A 382 -7.65 13.65 -17.03
C ALA A 382 -6.20 13.96 -17.45
N ASN A 383 -5.26 13.71 -16.55
CA ASN A 383 -3.83 13.88 -16.77
C ASN A 383 -3.14 12.51 -16.69
N PHE A 384 -2.13 12.28 -17.53
CA PHE A 384 -1.45 11.00 -17.66
C PHE A 384 0.07 11.17 -17.53
N GLY A 385 0.74 10.19 -16.91
CA GLY A 385 2.18 10.21 -16.64
C GLY A 385 2.55 10.87 -15.31
N LYS A 386 3.86 11.06 -15.10
CA LYS A 386 4.43 11.68 -13.88
C LYS A 386 3.84 13.06 -13.62
N GLN A 387 3.37 13.29 -12.39
CA GLN A 387 2.67 14.52 -12.04
C GLN A 387 3.09 15.11 -10.70
N THR A 388 3.02 16.44 -10.65
CA THR A 388 3.18 17.23 -9.44
C THR A 388 1.89 18.01 -9.24
N ILE A 389 1.17 17.70 -8.17
CA ILE A 389 -0.13 18.29 -7.85
C ILE A 389 0.08 19.29 -6.73
N ILE A 390 -0.23 20.57 -6.99
CA ILE A 390 -0.18 21.62 -5.97
C ILE A 390 -1.58 21.77 -5.40
N LEU A 391 -1.72 21.56 -4.09
CA LEU A 391 -2.99 21.67 -3.38
C LEU A 391 -3.14 23.01 -2.65
#